data_AF-A0A4R0PNQ9-F1
#
_entry.id   AF-A0A4R0PNQ9-F1
#
_cell.length_a   1.000
_cell.length_b   1.000
_cell.length_c   1.000
_cell.angle_alpha   90.00
_cell.angle_beta   90.00
_cell.angle_gamma   90.00
#
_symmetry.space_group_name_H-M   'P 1'
#
loop_
_entity.id
_entity.type
_entity.pdbx_description
1 polymer ?
#
loop_
_entity_poly.entity_id
_entity_poly.type
_entity_poly.pdbx_seq_one_letter_code
_entity_poly.pdbx_strand_id
1 'polypeptide(L)'
;MSDSLLKITLNPDLDKLSAYISKAMIARYQKTGVYLESTMSESYYNKIHDSLIKTFEKNNLIEHKDELLYIILTEDEILGDMMLDAEMQYEELQNTIEVSEFLLAFKRATDNPNFQIGIKENIGTTFKPKTQSAYIRNHEISKWMCQLIFDAFEARNYPRHLLGDTFLEQFYKYNEDPNTPIDLSNLEKVTKLKNKNPSVLKRKKYVELCKYVGKYLELHTHLNTPDGVKLTDARAEFYFDILEALNILNRHTIQSDPKDYITSMFQKHND
;
A
#
# COMPACT_ATOMS: atom_id res chain seq x y z
N MET A 1 -8.49 -20.00 8.22
CA MET A 1 -8.42 -21.07 7.21
C MET A 1 -6.99 -21.05 6.70
N SER A 2 -6.28 -22.18 6.61
CA SER A 2 -4.94 -22.15 6.01
C SER A 2 -5.13 -22.04 4.50
N ASP A 3 -5.01 -20.84 3.95
CA ASP A 3 -4.90 -20.69 2.51
C ASP A 3 -3.63 -21.44 2.09
N SER A 4 -3.81 -22.53 1.35
CA SER A 4 -2.69 -23.28 0.82
C SER A 4 -1.94 -22.39 -0.16
N LEU A 5 -0.69 -22.05 0.15
CA LEU A 5 0.18 -21.29 -0.74
C LEU A 5 0.28 -21.98 -2.09
N LEU A 6 0.09 -21.21 -3.16
CA LEU A 6 0.28 -21.67 -4.53
C LEU A 6 1.78 -21.88 -4.76
N LYS A 7 2.15 -23.06 -5.25
CA LYS A 7 3.55 -23.38 -5.62
C LYS A 7 3.73 -23.29 -7.12
N ILE A 8 4.47 -22.28 -7.55
CA ILE A 8 4.78 -22.03 -8.96
C ILE A 8 6.18 -22.55 -9.24
N THR A 9 6.32 -23.44 -10.22
CA THR A 9 7.62 -23.98 -10.63
C THR A 9 8.12 -23.24 -11.88
N LEU A 10 9.34 -22.71 -11.82
CA LEU A 10 10.00 -22.03 -12.94
C LEU A 10 11.35 -22.70 -13.24
N ASN A 11 11.82 -22.60 -14.48
CA ASN A 11 13.14 -23.10 -14.88
C ASN A 11 14.05 -21.99 -15.43
N PRO A 12 14.31 -20.91 -14.66
CA PRO A 12 15.14 -19.82 -15.13
C PRO A 12 16.61 -20.21 -15.24
N ASP A 13 17.33 -19.53 -16.13
CA ASP A 13 18.78 -19.47 -16.13
C ASP A 13 19.28 -18.70 -14.90
N LEU A 14 19.79 -19.46 -13.92
CA LEU A 14 20.24 -18.93 -12.63
C LEU A 14 21.42 -17.96 -12.76
N ASP A 15 22.22 -18.06 -13.82
CA ASP A 15 23.34 -17.15 -14.03
C ASP A 15 22.83 -15.75 -14.41
N LYS A 16 21.75 -15.68 -15.20
CA LYS A 16 21.07 -14.41 -15.53
C LYS A 16 20.34 -13.81 -14.33
N LEU A 17 19.97 -14.63 -13.34
CA LEU A 17 19.37 -14.16 -12.09
C LEU A 17 20.40 -13.77 -11.03
N SER A 18 21.70 -13.91 -11.27
CA SER A 18 22.73 -13.67 -10.26
C SER A 18 22.76 -12.24 -9.67
N ALA A 19 22.20 -11.26 -10.38
CA ALA A 19 22.01 -9.89 -9.88
C ALA A 19 20.81 -9.73 -8.91
N TYR A 20 19.92 -10.72 -8.87
CA TYR A 20 18.64 -10.70 -8.17
C TYR A 20 18.59 -11.64 -6.97
N ILE A 21 19.38 -12.72 -7.00
CA ILE A 21 19.39 -13.76 -5.97
C ILE A 21 20.79 -14.00 -5.43
N SER A 22 20.87 -14.29 -4.14
CA SER A 22 22.16 -14.56 -3.49
C SER A 22 22.80 -15.87 -3.99
N LYS A 23 24.14 -15.98 -3.88
CA LYS A 23 24.86 -17.23 -4.20
C LYS A 23 24.33 -18.43 -3.41
N ALA A 24 23.91 -18.22 -2.16
CA ALA A 24 23.31 -19.28 -1.34
C ALA A 24 21.96 -19.74 -1.91
N MET A 25 21.16 -18.80 -2.43
CA MET A 25 19.89 -19.10 -3.07
C MET A 25 20.08 -19.82 -4.41
N ILE A 26 21.06 -19.43 -5.23
CA ILE A 26 21.45 -20.16 -6.45
C ILE A 26 21.83 -21.61 -6.11
N ALA A 27 22.71 -21.82 -5.13
CA ALA A 27 23.14 -23.15 -4.71
C ALA A 27 21.97 -24.01 -4.18
N ARG A 28 20.96 -23.39 -3.56
CA ARG A 28 19.72 -24.06 -3.17
C ARG A 28 18.89 -24.44 -4.39
N TYR A 29 18.63 -23.50 -5.30
CA TYR A 29 17.84 -23.73 -6.50
C TYR A 29 18.45 -24.77 -7.45
N GLN A 30 19.77 -24.87 -7.53
CA GLN A 30 20.44 -25.94 -8.27
C GLN A 30 20.12 -27.34 -7.72
N LYS A 31 19.80 -27.46 -6.42
CA LYS A 31 19.46 -28.75 -5.78
C LYS A 31 17.96 -29.03 -5.79
N THR A 32 17.15 -27.99 -5.60
CA THR A 32 15.71 -28.16 -5.39
C THR A 32 14.88 -27.80 -6.60
N GLY A 33 15.38 -27.00 -7.55
CA GLY A 33 14.56 -26.25 -8.50
C GLY A 33 14.13 -24.89 -7.93
N VAL A 34 13.61 -24.03 -8.81
CA VAL A 34 13.07 -22.71 -8.45
C VAL A 34 11.57 -22.84 -8.22
N TYR A 35 11.15 -22.51 -7.00
CA TYR A 35 9.74 -22.48 -6.62
C TYR A 35 9.41 -21.12 -6.02
N LEU A 36 8.33 -20.50 -6.49
CA LEU A 36 7.72 -19.36 -5.84
C LEU A 36 6.51 -19.85 -5.05
N GLU A 37 6.41 -19.42 -3.80
CA GLU A 37 5.22 -19.63 -2.99
C GLU A 37 4.45 -18.32 -2.99
N SER A 38 3.19 -18.35 -3.44
CA SER A 38 2.37 -17.16 -3.56
C SER A 38 1.06 -17.32 -2.80
N THR A 39 0.58 -16.22 -2.19
CA THR A 39 -0.75 -16.14 -1.56
C THR A 39 -1.89 -16.00 -2.59
N MET A 40 -1.57 -15.81 -3.86
CA MET A 40 -2.54 -15.67 -4.94
C MET A 40 -3.32 -16.96 -5.20
N SER A 41 -4.62 -16.82 -5.52
CA SER A 41 -5.39 -17.97 -6.01
C SER A 41 -4.85 -18.47 -7.36
N GLU A 42 -4.92 -19.77 -7.60
CA GLU A 42 -4.50 -20.38 -8.87
C GLU A 42 -5.18 -19.75 -10.10
N SER A 43 -6.48 -19.43 -9.98
CA SER A 43 -7.24 -18.79 -11.06
C SER A 43 -6.74 -17.38 -11.39
N TYR A 44 -6.29 -16.64 -10.37
CA TYR A 44 -5.73 -15.30 -10.54
C TYR A 44 -4.31 -15.36 -11.09
N TYR A 45 -3.49 -16.28 -10.57
CA TYR A 45 -2.17 -16.57 -11.11
C TYR A 45 -2.23 -16.92 -12.61
N ASN A 46 -3.10 -17.85 -13.02
CA ASN A 46 -3.20 -18.23 -14.43
C ASN A 46 -3.56 -17.05 -15.35
N LYS A 47 -4.44 -16.15 -14.89
CA LYS A 47 -4.79 -14.93 -15.64
C LYS A 47 -3.58 -13.99 -15.80
N ILE A 48 -2.85 -13.76 -14.72
CA ILE A 48 -1.64 -12.91 -14.74
C ILE A 48 -0.56 -13.55 -15.59
N HIS A 49 -0.28 -14.83 -15.38
CA HIS A 49 0.68 -15.61 -16.15
C HIS A 49 0.39 -15.52 -17.65
N ASP A 50 -0.83 -15.83 -18.08
CA ASP A 50 -1.20 -15.78 -19.50
C ASP A 50 -1.10 -14.38 -20.09
N SER A 51 -1.38 -13.35 -19.28
CA SER A 51 -1.26 -11.95 -19.70
C SER A 51 0.21 -11.54 -19.83
N LEU A 52 1.07 -11.95 -18.90
CA LEU A 52 2.51 -11.72 -18.94
C LEU A 52 3.16 -12.45 -20.12
N ILE A 53 2.80 -13.71 -20.38
CA ILE A 53 3.29 -14.45 -21.54
C ILE A 53 2.97 -13.72 -22.85
N LYS A 54 1.73 -13.24 -23.03
CA LYS A 54 1.35 -12.44 -24.20
C LYS A 54 2.16 -11.15 -24.31
N THR A 55 2.42 -10.49 -23.18
CA THR A 55 3.29 -9.31 -23.12
C THR A 55 4.71 -9.63 -23.56
N PHE A 56 5.28 -10.78 -23.14
CA PHE A 56 6.62 -11.20 -23.56
C PHE A 56 6.66 -11.57 -25.04
N GLU A 57 5.65 -12.27 -25.57
CA GLU A 57 5.55 -12.59 -27.00
C GLU A 57 5.47 -11.32 -27.85
N LYS A 58 4.59 -10.39 -27.49
CA LYS A 58 4.42 -9.10 -28.19
C LYS A 58 5.73 -8.32 -28.29
N ASN A 59 6.57 -8.41 -27.26
CA ASN A 59 7.82 -7.68 -27.16
C ASN A 59 9.07 -8.51 -27.55
N ASN A 60 8.89 -9.70 -28.14
CA ASN A 60 9.99 -10.61 -28.51
C ASN A 60 10.93 -10.97 -27.35
N LEU A 61 10.37 -11.24 -26.17
CA LEU A 61 11.09 -11.61 -24.94
C LEU A 61 10.76 -13.03 -24.44
N ILE A 62 10.08 -13.84 -25.25
CA ILE A 62 9.61 -15.18 -24.83
C ILE A 62 10.76 -16.11 -24.41
N GLU A 63 11.96 -15.91 -24.96
CA GLU A 63 13.18 -16.65 -24.58
C GLU A 63 13.65 -16.34 -23.15
N HIS A 64 13.17 -15.23 -22.56
CA HIS A 64 13.50 -14.78 -21.20
C HIS A 64 12.34 -14.97 -20.21
N LYS A 65 11.30 -15.73 -20.60
CA LYS A 65 10.04 -15.78 -19.86
C LYS A 65 10.22 -16.23 -18.40
N ASP A 66 11.05 -17.22 -18.13
CA ASP A 66 11.15 -17.80 -16.78
C ASP A 66 11.89 -16.86 -15.84
N GLU A 67 12.92 -16.14 -16.32
CA GLU A 67 13.59 -15.11 -15.53
C GLU A 67 12.69 -13.89 -15.32
N LEU A 68 11.97 -13.45 -16.36
CA LEU A 68 11.06 -12.31 -16.25
C LEU A 68 9.88 -12.62 -15.34
N LEU A 69 9.28 -13.82 -15.43
CA LEU A 69 8.26 -14.29 -14.50
C LEU A 69 8.80 -14.32 -13.07
N TYR A 70 10.01 -14.85 -12.87
CA TYR A 70 10.63 -14.87 -11.54
C TYR A 70 10.75 -13.46 -10.96
N ILE A 71 11.33 -12.54 -11.72
CA ILE A 71 11.58 -11.17 -11.28
C ILE A 71 10.26 -10.43 -11.01
N ILE A 72 9.31 -10.52 -11.95
CA ILE A 72 8.04 -9.78 -11.87
C ILE A 72 7.18 -10.30 -10.72
N LEU A 73 7.00 -11.62 -10.60
CA LEU A 73 6.12 -12.19 -9.58
C LEU A 73 6.70 -12.02 -8.17
N THR A 74 8.02 -12.18 -8.00
CA THR A 74 8.68 -11.94 -6.70
C THR A 74 8.52 -10.48 -6.27
N GLU A 75 8.73 -9.55 -7.20
CA GLU A 75 8.61 -8.12 -6.88
C GLU A 75 7.15 -7.70 -6.67
N ASP A 76 6.21 -8.24 -7.44
CA ASP A 76 4.76 -7.98 -7.26
C ASP A 76 4.26 -8.44 -5.88
N GLU A 77 4.71 -9.60 -5.40
CA GLU A 77 4.36 -10.09 -4.06
C GLU A 77 4.92 -9.18 -2.96
N ILE A 78 6.20 -8.77 -3.06
CA ILE A 78 6.79 -7.79 -2.15
C ILE A 78 6.00 -6.48 -2.18
N LEU A 79 5.59 -6.02 -3.36
CA LEU A 79 4.79 -4.81 -3.49
C LEU A 79 3.41 -4.97 -2.86
N GLY A 80 2.75 -6.12 -3.01
CA GLY A 80 1.48 -6.44 -2.39
C GLY A 80 1.54 -6.28 -0.87
N ASP A 81 2.52 -6.95 -0.24
CA ASP A 81 2.74 -6.87 1.21
C ASP A 81 3.00 -5.42 1.67
N MET A 82 3.89 -4.71 0.97
CA MET A 82 4.19 -3.32 1.29
C MET A 82 2.98 -2.39 1.15
N MET A 83 2.06 -2.67 0.22
CA MET A 83 0.85 -1.87 0.03
C MET A 83 -0.19 -2.15 1.10
N LEU A 84 -0.35 -3.41 1.52
CA LEU A 84 -1.21 -3.77 2.65
C LEU A 84 -0.74 -3.07 3.93
N ASP A 85 0.57 -3.13 4.22
CA ASP A 85 1.16 -2.45 5.37
C ASP A 85 0.94 -0.94 5.31
N ALA A 86 1.12 -0.33 4.13
CA ALA A 86 0.92 1.11 3.95
C ALA A 86 -0.55 1.53 4.10
N GLU A 87 -1.49 0.70 3.66
CA GLU A 87 -2.94 0.92 3.85
C GLU A 87 -3.32 0.80 5.32
N MET A 88 -2.86 -0.24 6.01
CA MET A 88 -3.06 -0.40 7.45
C MET A 88 -2.52 0.80 8.24
N GLN A 89 -1.27 1.19 8.00
CA GLN A 89 -0.66 2.35 8.67
C GLN A 89 -1.40 3.66 8.39
N TYR A 90 -1.93 3.83 7.17
CA TYR A 90 -2.72 4.99 6.81
C TYR A 90 -4.04 5.04 7.60
N GLU A 91 -4.75 3.92 7.70
CA GLU A 91 -6.01 3.82 8.47
C GLU A 91 -5.77 4.04 9.97
N GLU A 92 -4.74 3.41 10.53
CA GLU A 92 -4.35 3.58 11.93
C GLU A 92 -4.02 5.04 12.26
N LEU A 93 -3.21 5.70 11.41
CA LEU A 93 -2.88 7.11 11.59
C LEU A 93 -4.11 8.01 11.43
N GLN A 94 -5.01 7.70 10.50
CA GLN A 94 -6.25 8.44 10.31
C GLN A 94 -7.13 8.37 11.56
N ASN A 95 -7.36 7.17 12.08
CA ASN A 95 -8.14 6.96 13.30
C ASN A 95 -7.48 7.65 14.50
N THR A 96 -6.16 7.58 14.58
CA THR A 96 -5.36 8.25 15.63
C THR A 96 -5.53 9.77 15.59
N ILE A 97 -5.53 10.39 14.40
CA ILE A 97 -5.78 11.82 14.22
C ILE A 97 -7.21 12.16 14.64
N GLU A 98 -8.22 11.44 14.14
CA GLU A 98 -9.64 11.71 14.41
C GLU A 98 -9.97 11.58 15.90
N VAL A 99 -9.45 10.55 16.56
CA VAL A 99 -9.59 10.37 18.01
C VAL A 99 -8.90 11.50 18.77
N SER A 100 -7.71 11.93 18.33
CA SER A 100 -7.00 13.07 18.96
C SER A 100 -7.79 14.36 18.84
N GLU A 101 -8.36 14.63 17.67
CA GLU A 101 -9.20 15.81 17.42
C GLU A 101 -10.44 15.79 18.31
N PHE A 102 -11.10 14.64 18.43
CA PHE A 102 -12.25 14.46 19.30
C PHE A 102 -11.92 14.71 20.78
N LEU A 103 -10.87 14.06 21.30
CA LEU A 103 -10.48 14.18 22.72
C LEU A 103 -10.03 15.60 23.05
N LEU A 104 -9.27 16.24 22.14
CA LEU A 104 -8.84 17.62 22.30
C LEU A 104 -10.02 18.59 22.25
N ALA A 105 -10.97 18.40 21.33
CA ALA A 105 -12.19 19.20 21.23
C ALA A 105 -13.05 19.07 22.49
N PHE A 106 -13.21 17.85 23.01
CA PHE A 106 -13.92 17.61 24.26
C PHE A 106 -13.26 18.33 25.44
N LYS A 107 -11.94 18.19 25.64
CA LYS A 107 -11.24 18.83 26.77
C LYS A 107 -11.21 20.35 26.68
N ARG A 108 -11.29 20.92 25.47
CA ARG A 108 -11.37 22.37 25.24
C ARG A 108 -12.79 22.92 25.27
N ALA A 109 -13.81 22.08 25.21
CA ALA A 109 -15.21 22.48 25.23
C ALA A 109 -15.65 22.88 26.65
N THR A 110 -15.13 23.97 27.19
CA THR A 110 -15.62 24.54 28.45
C THR A 110 -17.05 25.06 28.28
N ASP A 111 -17.96 24.65 29.17
CA ASP A 111 -19.32 25.17 29.36
C ASP A 111 -20.09 25.56 28.10
N ASN A 112 -20.10 24.67 27.12
CA ASN A 112 -20.92 24.81 25.93
C ASN A 112 -22.31 24.15 26.15
N PRO A 113 -23.40 24.93 26.34
CA PRO A 113 -24.75 24.38 26.49
C PRO A 113 -25.27 23.70 25.21
N ASN A 114 -24.57 23.91 24.08
CA ASN A 114 -24.85 23.30 22.78
C ASN A 114 -23.91 22.14 22.46
N PHE A 115 -23.14 21.63 23.43
CA PHE A 115 -22.32 20.43 23.22
C PHE A 115 -23.23 19.23 22.90
N GLN A 116 -23.02 18.60 21.76
CA GLN A 116 -23.86 17.50 21.27
C GLN A 116 -22.99 16.44 20.58
N ILE A 117 -23.31 15.17 20.83
CA ILE A 117 -22.79 14.05 20.03
C ILE A 117 -23.78 13.77 18.90
N GLY A 118 -23.27 13.63 17.68
CA GLY A 118 -24.06 13.33 16.50
C GLY A 118 -23.47 12.18 15.70
N ILE A 119 -24.34 11.32 15.19
CA ILE A 119 -24.01 10.29 14.19
C ILE A 119 -24.57 10.77 12.86
N LYS A 120 -23.73 10.75 11.83
CA LYS A 120 -24.12 11.05 10.45
C LYS A 120 -23.91 9.80 9.61
N GLU A 121 -25.00 9.27 9.08
CA GLU A 121 -25.00 8.11 8.19
C GLU A 121 -25.19 8.58 6.75
N ASN A 122 -24.34 8.12 5.83
CA ASN A 122 -24.57 8.31 4.41
C ASN A 122 -25.46 7.16 3.89
N ILE A 123 -26.75 7.46 3.72
CA ILE A 123 -27.75 6.54 3.17
C ILE A 123 -27.93 6.73 1.65
N GLY A 124 -27.15 7.61 1.04
CA GLY A 124 -27.15 7.85 -0.40
C GLY A 124 -26.15 6.97 -1.14
N THR A 125 -25.99 7.23 -2.44
CA THR A 125 -24.88 6.66 -3.22
C THR A 125 -23.70 7.61 -3.21
N THR A 126 -22.50 7.13 -3.59
CA THR A 126 -21.31 7.99 -3.75
C THR A 126 -21.57 9.19 -4.66
N PHE A 127 -22.43 9.03 -5.67
CA PHE A 127 -22.79 10.06 -6.64
C PHE A 127 -23.99 10.91 -6.24
N LYS A 128 -24.80 10.45 -5.29
CA LYS A 128 -25.96 11.17 -4.74
C LYS A 128 -25.98 10.97 -3.22
N PRO A 129 -25.03 11.62 -2.50
CA PRO A 129 -24.95 11.47 -1.06
C PRO A 129 -26.24 11.99 -0.41
N LYS A 130 -26.78 11.22 0.51
CA LYS A 130 -27.91 11.61 1.35
C LYS A 130 -27.54 11.29 2.77
N THR A 131 -27.52 12.31 3.62
CA THR A 131 -27.11 12.13 5.02
C THR A 131 -28.34 12.03 5.90
N GLN A 132 -28.43 10.95 6.66
CA GLN A 132 -29.30 10.88 7.83
C GLN A 132 -28.48 11.21 9.07
N SER A 133 -29.05 11.93 10.02
CA SER A 133 -28.32 12.30 11.23
C SER A 133 -29.16 12.10 12.47
N ALA A 134 -28.55 11.54 13.50
CA ALA A 134 -29.11 11.40 14.84
C ALA A 134 -28.22 12.16 15.82
N TYR A 135 -28.82 12.91 16.75
CA TYR A 135 -28.08 13.73 17.71
C TYR A 135 -28.62 13.53 19.12
N ILE A 136 -27.71 13.49 20.09
CA ILE A 136 -28.04 13.61 21.51
C ILE A 136 -28.10 15.10 21.84
N ARG A 137 -29.32 15.64 21.92
CA ARG A 137 -29.55 17.09 22.13
C ARG A 137 -29.31 17.56 23.56
N ASN A 138 -29.33 16.63 24.52
CA ASN A 138 -29.06 16.94 25.92
C ASN A 138 -27.53 17.05 26.10
N HIS A 139 -27.06 18.24 26.50
CA HIS A 139 -25.62 18.51 26.63
C HIS A 139 -24.99 17.78 27.82
N GLU A 140 -25.72 17.60 28.92
CA GLU A 140 -25.24 16.84 30.08
C GLU A 140 -25.02 15.36 29.71
N ILE A 141 -25.97 14.76 28.99
CA ILE A 141 -25.83 13.38 28.48
C ILE A 141 -24.66 13.29 27.50
N SER A 142 -24.54 14.25 26.58
CA SER A 142 -23.43 14.28 25.61
C SER A 142 -22.07 14.41 26.30
N LYS A 143 -21.94 15.31 27.29
CA LYS A 143 -20.72 15.46 28.10
C LYS A 143 -20.39 14.19 28.87
N TRP A 144 -21.38 13.56 29.50
CA TRP A 144 -21.20 12.30 30.22
C TRP A 144 -20.68 11.18 29.30
N MET A 145 -21.26 11.02 28.10
CA MET A 145 -20.79 10.02 27.13
C MET A 145 -19.37 10.31 26.63
N CYS A 146 -19.04 11.57 26.34
CA CYS A 146 -17.66 11.94 25.97
C CYS A 146 -16.67 11.73 27.12
N GLN A 147 -17.08 11.97 28.36
CA GLN A 147 -16.25 11.71 29.54
C GLN A 147 -15.97 10.22 29.69
N LEU A 148 -16.97 9.34 29.50
CA LEU A 148 -16.75 7.89 29.51
C LEU A 148 -15.75 7.43 28.45
N ILE A 149 -15.81 8.01 27.24
CA ILE A 149 -14.83 7.72 26.19
C ILE A 149 -13.44 8.21 26.64
N PHE A 150 -13.33 9.45 27.12
CA PHE A 150 -12.06 10.02 27.59
C PHE A 150 -11.44 9.17 28.71
N ASP A 151 -12.23 8.76 29.70
CA ASP A 151 -11.78 7.93 30.83
C ASP A 151 -11.33 6.54 30.38
N ALA A 152 -12.00 5.97 29.36
CA ALA A 152 -11.56 4.71 28.76
C ALA A 152 -10.18 4.85 28.09
N PHE A 153 -9.91 5.98 27.44
CA PHE A 153 -8.59 6.26 26.89
C PHE A 153 -7.52 6.41 27.98
N GLU A 154 -7.79 7.20 29.02
CA GLU A 154 -6.92 7.35 30.20
C GLU A 154 -6.59 6.00 30.85
N ALA A 155 -7.59 5.12 30.98
CA ALA A 155 -7.43 3.77 31.51
C ALA A 155 -6.79 2.78 30.53
N ARG A 156 -6.36 3.23 29.34
CA ARG A 156 -5.82 2.42 28.24
C ARG A 156 -6.74 1.30 27.74
N ASN A 157 -8.04 1.47 27.94
CA ASN A 157 -9.10 0.57 27.51
C ASN A 157 -9.72 1.06 26.19
N TYR A 158 -8.97 0.91 25.10
CA TYR A 158 -9.38 1.34 23.76
C TYR A 158 -9.14 0.22 22.74
N PRO A 159 -9.84 0.25 21.59
CA PRO A 159 -9.72 -0.80 20.57
C PRO A 159 -8.36 -0.71 19.85
N ARG A 160 -7.34 -1.43 20.35
CA ARG A 160 -5.99 -1.43 19.78
C ARG A 160 -5.95 -1.77 18.29
N HIS A 161 -6.79 -2.70 17.84
CA HIS A 161 -6.89 -3.10 16.44
C HIS A 161 -7.36 -1.98 15.48
N LEU A 162 -7.95 -0.89 15.99
CA LEU A 162 -8.36 0.26 15.16
C LEU A 162 -7.32 1.39 15.17
N LEU A 163 -6.50 1.47 16.21
CA LEU A 163 -5.59 2.59 16.45
C LEU A 163 -4.13 2.23 16.21
N GLY A 164 -3.82 0.92 16.16
CA GLY A 164 -2.47 0.42 16.01
C GLY A 164 -1.62 0.61 17.26
N ASP A 165 -0.38 0.13 17.17
CA ASP A 165 0.60 0.25 18.26
C ASP A 165 1.25 1.65 18.29
N THR A 166 1.26 2.36 17.16
CA THR A 166 1.77 3.73 17.05
C THR A 166 0.96 4.71 17.90
N PHE A 167 -0.30 4.39 18.20
CA PHE A 167 -1.15 5.15 19.11
C PHE A 167 -0.52 5.35 20.51
N LEU A 168 0.13 4.31 21.06
CA LEU A 168 0.76 4.38 22.39
C LEU A 168 1.93 5.36 22.41
N GLU A 169 2.76 5.35 21.37
CA GLU A 169 3.85 6.31 21.21
C GLU A 169 3.32 7.74 21.13
N GLN A 170 2.31 7.97 20.29
CA GLN A 170 1.81 9.30 19.99
C GLN A 170 1.09 9.95 21.18
N PHE A 171 0.37 9.17 21.98
CA PHE A 171 -0.41 9.68 23.12
C PHE A 171 0.40 9.70 24.42
N TYR A 172 1.18 8.64 24.66
CA TYR A 172 1.83 8.40 25.95
C TYR A 172 3.36 8.47 25.91
N LYS A 173 3.99 8.74 24.75
CA LYS A 173 5.47 8.80 24.58
C LYS A 173 6.19 7.55 25.11
N TYR A 174 5.63 6.38 24.89
CA TYR A 174 6.12 5.11 25.46
C TYR A 174 6.13 5.06 27.00
N ASN A 175 5.44 5.98 27.68
CA ASN A 175 5.23 5.83 29.10
C ASN A 175 4.26 4.65 29.31
N GLU A 176 4.75 3.59 29.94
CA GLU A 176 3.95 2.41 30.24
C GLU A 176 3.15 2.55 31.54
N ASP A 177 3.37 3.61 32.32
CA ASP A 177 2.64 3.84 33.57
C ASP A 177 1.15 4.12 33.29
N PRO A 178 0.24 3.22 33.68
CA PRO A 178 -1.19 3.38 33.46
C PRO A 178 -1.80 4.57 34.20
N ASN A 179 -1.08 5.20 35.12
CA ASN A 179 -1.51 6.39 35.84
C ASN A 179 -1.06 7.70 35.18
N THR A 180 -0.29 7.65 34.10
CA THR A 180 0.12 8.86 33.39
C THR A 180 -1.04 9.39 32.57
N PRO A 181 -1.51 10.62 32.85
CA PRO A 181 -2.64 11.18 32.14
C PRO A 181 -2.30 11.52 30.68
N ILE A 182 -3.33 11.65 29.85
CA ILE A 182 -3.15 12.04 28.45
C ILE A 182 -2.55 13.46 28.38
N ASP A 183 -1.40 13.57 27.73
CA ASP A 183 -0.72 14.84 27.49
C ASP A 183 -1.41 15.60 26.34
N LEU A 184 -2.19 16.63 26.68
CA LEU A 184 -2.91 17.46 25.70
C LEU A 184 -1.97 18.09 24.66
N SER A 185 -0.72 18.39 25.02
CA SER A 185 0.25 18.94 24.07
C SER A 185 0.67 17.92 23.02
N ASN A 186 0.61 16.62 23.33
CA ASN A 186 0.84 15.57 22.35
C ASN A 186 -0.38 15.36 21.48
N LEU A 187 -1.61 15.39 22.02
CA LEU A 187 -2.82 15.38 21.20
C LEU A 187 -2.77 16.49 20.15
N GLU A 188 -2.39 17.70 20.53
CA GLU A 188 -2.22 18.83 19.62
C GLU A 188 -1.15 18.64 18.53
N LYS A 189 -0.12 17.83 18.79
CA LYS A 189 0.87 17.48 17.78
C LYS A 189 0.33 16.44 16.82
N VAL A 190 -0.38 15.44 17.36
CA VAL A 190 -0.97 14.34 16.59
C VAL A 190 -2.01 14.86 15.60
N THR A 191 -2.88 15.79 16.02
CA THR A 191 -3.87 16.41 15.11
C THR A 191 -3.25 17.18 13.94
N LYS A 192 -1.96 17.53 14.03
CA LYS A 192 -1.22 18.24 12.96
C LYS A 192 -0.41 17.29 12.07
N LEU A 193 -0.41 15.99 12.35
CA LEU A 193 0.26 15.02 11.50
C LEU A 193 -0.40 14.99 10.12
N LYS A 194 0.44 14.89 9.09
CA LYS A 194 -0.03 14.74 7.73
C LYS A 194 -0.16 13.26 7.41
N ASN A 195 -1.39 12.80 7.27
CA ASN A 195 -1.63 11.45 6.77
C ASN A 195 -1.48 11.43 5.24
N LYS A 196 -0.46 10.71 4.74
CA LYS A 196 -0.17 10.66 3.31
C LYS A 196 -0.93 9.50 2.68
N ASN A 197 -1.81 9.80 1.73
CA ASN A 197 -2.57 8.78 1.03
C ASN A 197 -1.64 7.73 0.37
N PRO A 198 -1.87 6.41 0.59
CA PRO A 198 -1.05 5.33 0.04
C PRO A 198 -0.98 5.34 -1.49
N SER A 199 -1.96 5.94 -2.17
CA SER A 199 -1.95 6.09 -3.64
C SER A 199 -0.71 6.83 -4.17
N VAL A 200 -0.08 7.69 -3.38
CA VAL A 200 1.18 8.36 -3.75
C VAL A 200 2.35 7.37 -3.69
N LEU A 201 2.37 6.48 -2.69
CA LEU A 201 3.36 5.42 -2.55
C LEU A 201 3.22 4.39 -3.68
N LYS A 202 1.99 4.03 -4.06
CA LYS A 202 1.68 3.09 -5.14
C LYS A 202 2.44 3.41 -6.43
N ARG A 203 2.37 4.66 -6.91
CA ARG A 203 3.05 5.06 -8.15
C ARG A 203 4.56 4.97 -8.08
N LYS A 204 5.16 5.40 -6.96
CA LYS A 204 6.60 5.29 -6.74
C LYS A 204 7.03 3.80 -6.80
N LYS A 205 6.24 2.93 -6.19
CA LYS A 205 6.49 1.50 -6.13
C LYS A 205 6.36 0.80 -7.47
N TYR A 206 5.40 1.19 -8.30
CA TYR A 206 5.33 0.69 -9.68
C TYR A 206 6.55 1.08 -10.50
N VAL A 207 7.09 2.30 -10.30
CA VAL A 207 8.35 2.72 -10.93
C VAL A 207 9.53 1.88 -10.41
N GLU A 208 9.56 1.54 -9.11
CA GLU A 208 10.59 0.65 -8.55
C GLU A 208 10.55 -0.76 -9.17
N LEU A 209 9.37 -1.36 -9.33
CA LEU A 209 9.21 -2.63 -10.06
C LEU A 209 9.73 -2.53 -11.49
N CYS A 210 9.35 -1.49 -12.23
CA CYS A 210 9.82 -1.28 -13.60
C CYS A 210 11.35 -1.09 -13.66
N LYS A 211 11.95 -0.38 -12.69
CA LYS A 211 13.41 -0.26 -12.56
C LYS A 211 14.05 -1.61 -12.26
N TYR A 212 13.43 -2.44 -11.42
CA TYR A 212 13.94 -3.77 -11.06
C TYR A 212 13.94 -4.72 -12.26
N VAL A 213 12.85 -4.77 -13.03
CA VAL A 213 12.77 -5.47 -14.32
C VAL A 213 13.76 -4.87 -15.32
N GLY A 214 13.88 -3.55 -15.32
CA GLY A 214 14.77 -2.81 -16.22
C GLY A 214 16.23 -3.23 -16.18
N LYS A 215 16.76 -3.55 -15.00
CA LYS A 215 18.13 -4.05 -14.85
C LYS A 215 18.36 -5.35 -15.65
N TYR A 216 17.37 -6.24 -15.71
CA TYR A 216 17.46 -7.48 -16.47
C TYR A 216 17.39 -7.21 -17.97
N LEU A 217 16.47 -6.33 -18.38
CA LEU A 217 16.33 -5.93 -19.78
C LEU A 217 17.63 -5.35 -20.34
N GLU A 218 18.29 -4.48 -19.57
CA GLU A 218 19.57 -3.85 -19.94
C GLU A 218 20.70 -4.87 -20.14
N LEU A 219 20.76 -5.90 -19.31
CA LEU A 219 21.86 -6.87 -19.31
C LEU A 219 21.66 -8.01 -20.32
N HIS A 220 20.42 -8.41 -20.57
CA HIS A 220 20.14 -9.69 -21.21
C HIS A 220 19.28 -9.59 -22.47
N THR A 221 18.75 -8.42 -22.82
CA THR A 221 17.77 -8.29 -23.90
C THR A 221 18.11 -7.16 -24.89
N HIS A 222 17.35 -7.09 -25.97
CA HIS A 222 17.41 -6.01 -26.94
C HIS A 222 16.72 -4.71 -26.45
N LEU A 223 15.92 -4.77 -25.37
CA LEU A 223 15.28 -3.60 -24.75
C LEU A 223 16.25 -2.87 -23.81
N ASN A 224 17.46 -2.61 -24.27
CA ASN A 224 18.44 -1.81 -23.54
C ASN A 224 18.18 -0.31 -23.70
N THR A 225 18.78 0.50 -22.83
CA THR A 225 18.71 1.96 -22.91
C THR A 225 20.04 2.50 -23.44
N PRO A 226 20.05 3.27 -24.54
CA PRO A 226 21.25 3.92 -25.03
C PRO A 226 21.83 4.91 -24.02
N ASP A 227 23.13 5.17 -24.11
CA ASP A 227 23.82 6.14 -23.25
C ASP A 227 23.15 7.52 -23.30
N GLY A 228 22.90 8.10 -22.12
CA GLY A 228 22.28 9.42 -21.99
C GLY A 228 20.75 9.43 -22.15
N VAL A 229 20.12 8.30 -22.48
CA VAL A 229 18.65 8.16 -22.48
C VAL A 229 18.19 7.65 -21.12
N LYS A 230 17.09 8.20 -20.58
CA LYS A 230 16.54 7.74 -19.28
C LYS A 230 15.62 6.54 -19.44
N LEU A 231 14.76 6.57 -20.45
CA LEU A 231 13.77 5.54 -20.73
C LEU A 231 13.44 5.61 -22.23
N THR A 232 13.53 4.48 -22.93
CA THR A 232 13.11 4.39 -24.34
C THR A 232 11.61 4.14 -24.43
N ASP A 233 10.99 4.57 -25.53
CA ASP A 233 9.56 4.32 -25.80
C ASP A 233 9.22 2.83 -25.70
N ALA A 234 10.06 1.96 -26.27
CA ALA A 234 9.86 0.51 -26.23
C ALA A 234 9.86 -0.05 -24.80
N ARG A 235 10.77 0.42 -23.92
CA ARG A 235 10.74 0.05 -22.50
C ARG A 235 9.53 0.62 -21.78
N ALA A 236 9.14 1.86 -22.10
CA ALA A 236 7.96 2.48 -21.50
C ALA A 236 6.68 1.73 -21.86
N GLU A 237 6.53 1.30 -23.12
CA GLU A 237 5.42 0.44 -23.56
C GLU A 237 5.44 -0.91 -22.86
N PHE A 238 6.61 -1.56 -22.81
CA PHE A 238 6.76 -2.85 -22.12
C PHE A 238 6.40 -2.77 -20.62
N TYR A 239 6.84 -1.71 -19.94
CA TYR A 239 6.48 -1.46 -18.54
C TYR A 239 4.99 -1.23 -18.36
N PHE A 240 4.35 -0.52 -19.28
CA PHE A 240 2.90 -0.38 -19.24
C PHE A 240 2.21 -1.73 -19.39
N ASP A 241 2.63 -2.55 -20.36
CA ASP A 241 2.06 -3.87 -20.62
C ASP A 241 2.24 -4.81 -19.41
N ILE A 242 3.37 -4.75 -18.69
CA ILE A 242 3.55 -5.50 -17.43
C ILE A 242 2.55 -5.05 -16.37
N LEU A 243 2.47 -3.74 -16.11
CA LEU A 243 1.57 -3.21 -15.09
C LEU A 243 0.10 -3.46 -15.46
N GLU A 244 -0.24 -3.47 -16.75
CA GLU A 244 -1.57 -3.87 -17.22
C GLU A 244 -1.82 -5.37 -17.02
N ALA A 245 -0.84 -6.24 -17.29
CA ALA A 245 -0.94 -7.68 -17.06
C ALA A 245 -1.12 -8.03 -15.57
N LEU A 246 -0.51 -7.27 -14.67
CA LEU A 246 -0.69 -7.37 -13.22
C LEU A 246 -2.02 -6.78 -12.72
N ASN A 247 -2.87 -6.24 -13.61
CA ASN A 247 -4.09 -5.49 -13.29
C ASN A 247 -3.85 -4.23 -12.42
N ILE A 248 -2.63 -3.68 -12.48
CA ILE A 248 -2.25 -2.45 -11.76
C ILE A 248 -2.71 -1.22 -12.55
N LEU A 249 -2.54 -1.24 -13.86
CA LEU A 249 -2.99 -0.19 -14.78
C LEU A 249 -4.04 -0.72 -15.76
N ASN A 250 -4.83 0.19 -16.31
CA ASN A 250 -5.82 -0.14 -17.34
C ASN A 250 -5.78 0.92 -18.43
N ARG A 251 -5.45 0.52 -19.67
CA ARG A 251 -5.34 1.42 -20.82
C ARG A 251 -6.61 2.20 -21.13
N HIS A 252 -7.78 1.69 -20.76
CA HIS A 252 -9.07 2.38 -20.96
C HIS A 252 -9.34 3.47 -19.94
N THR A 253 -8.58 3.51 -18.84
CA THR A 253 -8.77 4.49 -17.76
C THR A 253 -7.81 5.66 -17.82
N ILE A 254 -6.72 5.55 -18.58
CA ILE A 254 -5.74 6.63 -18.75
C ILE A 254 -6.11 7.53 -19.94
N GLN A 255 -5.77 8.81 -19.83
CA GLN A 255 -6.07 9.83 -20.85
C GLN A 255 -4.89 10.14 -21.78
N SER A 256 -3.79 9.39 -21.66
CA SER A 256 -2.57 9.56 -22.44
C SER A 256 -2.17 8.25 -23.08
N ASP A 257 -1.23 8.30 -24.01
CA ASP A 257 -0.62 7.07 -24.53
C ASP A 257 0.10 6.31 -23.40
N PRO A 258 0.07 4.96 -23.42
CA PRO A 258 0.74 4.10 -22.43
C PRO A 258 2.18 4.50 -22.11
N LYS A 259 2.99 4.78 -23.15
CA LYS A 259 4.40 5.16 -22.99
C LYS A 259 4.58 6.53 -22.32
N ASP A 260 3.72 7.49 -22.64
CA ASP A 260 3.78 8.84 -22.08
C ASP A 260 3.37 8.82 -20.61
N TYR A 261 2.42 7.94 -20.27
CA TYR A 261 2.01 7.70 -18.90
C TYR A 261 3.18 7.20 -18.05
N ILE A 262 3.88 6.15 -18.51
CA ILE A 262 5.05 5.60 -17.80
C ILE A 262 6.18 6.63 -17.75
N THR A 263 6.45 7.34 -18.84
CA THR A 263 7.47 8.39 -18.86
C THR A 263 7.17 9.49 -17.83
N SER A 264 5.91 9.90 -17.70
CA SER A 264 5.47 10.85 -16.68
C SER A 264 5.67 10.31 -15.26
N MET A 265 5.39 9.03 -15.02
CA MET A 265 5.63 8.39 -13.73
C MET A 265 7.12 8.40 -13.38
N PHE A 266 7.99 8.02 -14.32
CA PHE A 266 9.44 8.03 -14.10
C PHE A 266 9.98 9.43 -13.84
N GLN A 267 9.52 10.46 -14.56
CA GLN A 267 9.97 11.84 -14.35
C GLN A 267 9.61 12.36 -12.94
N LYS A 268 8.46 12.00 -12.41
CA LYS A 268 7.98 12.43 -11.08
C LYS A 268 8.64 11.72 -9.90
N HIS A 269 9.34 10.61 -10.15
CA HIS A 269 9.92 9.74 -9.13
C HIS A 269 11.41 9.47 -9.37
N ASN A 270 12.10 10.43 -9.98
CA ASN A 270 13.55 10.41 -10.23
C ASN A 270 14.37 11.18 -9.18
N ASP A 271 13.78 11.41 -8.00
CA ASP A 271 14.48 11.95 -6.83
C ASP A 271 15.10 10.83 -5.99
#